data_AF-T1GNC4-F1
#
_entry.id   AF-T1GNC4-F1
#
_cell.length_a   1.000
_cell.length_b   1.000
_cell.length_c   1.000
_cell.angle_alpha   90.00
_cell.angle_beta   90.00
_cell.angle_gamma   90.00
#
_symmetry.space_group_name_H-M   'P 1'
#
loop_
_entity.id
_entity.type
_entity.pdbx_description
1 polymer ?
#
loop_
_entity_poly.entity_id
_entity_poly.type
_entity_poly.pdbx_seq_one_letter_code
_entity_poly.pdbx_strand_id
1 'polypeptide(L)'
;MKNPLFISTEKKATVLLGIKQFIYQIPEESTKTSILEMTAKVEALKNIFNKISFKQSIIFTNSQSRAESYKTYLVKEGWTSDVITGAMDQTDRLEIFKRFRTFQTKILVSTDLMSRGVDSEHLNLV
;
A
#
# COMPACT_ATOMS: atom_id res chain seq x y z
N MET A 1 7.24 -20.27 38.86
CA MET A 1 5.82 -19.96 38.57
C MET A 1 5.35 -20.88 37.46
N LYS A 2 4.31 -21.68 37.71
CA LYS A 2 3.68 -22.57 36.71
C LYS A 2 2.35 -21.93 36.32
N ASN A 3 2.17 -21.61 35.03
CA ASN A 3 0.99 -21.01 34.43
C ASN A 3 0.68 -19.55 34.82
N PRO A 4 1.30 -18.55 34.15
CA PRO A 4 0.83 -17.17 34.25
C PRO A 4 -0.45 -17.00 33.43
N LEU A 5 -1.42 -16.29 34.00
CA LEU A 5 -2.65 -15.93 33.32
C LEU A 5 -2.44 -14.59 32.58
N PHE A 6 -2.57 -14.59 31.25
CA PHE A 6 -2.56 -13.36 30.46
C PHE A 6 -3.97 -12.78 30.43
N ILE A 7 -4.19 -11.74 31.23
CA ILE A 7 -5.41 -10.91 31.15
C ILE A 7 -5.04 -9.63 30.40
N SER A 8 -5.66 -9.39 29.26
CA SER A 8 -5.61 -8.10 28.54
C SER A 8 -6.99 -7.44 28.60
N THR A 9 -7.03 -6.20 29.05
CA THR A 9 -8.24 -5.36 29.14
C THR A 9 -8.30 -4.30 28.04
N GLU A 10 -7.35 -4.28 27.10
CA GLU A 10 -7.17 -3.13 26.21
C GLU A 10 -7.88 -3.28 24.84
N LYS A 11 -8.64 -2.23 24.50
CA LYS A 11 -9.12 -1.85 23.16
C LYS A 11 -8.01 -1.19 22.29
N LYS A 12 -6.72 -1.40 22.58
CA LYS A 12 -5.62 -0.71 21.90
C LYS A 12 -4.98 -1.56 20.82
N ALA A 13 -4.84 -0.95 19.64
CA ALA A 13 -4.09 -1.51 18.53
C ALA A 13 -2.66 -1.86 18.98
N THR A 14 -2.22 -3.07 18.64
CA THR A 14 -0.83 -3.50 18.77
C THR A 14 0.07 -2.45 18.15
N VAL A 15 0.82 -1.69 18.97
CA VAL A 15 1.77 -0.71 18.44
C VAL A 15 2.88 -1.46 17.71
N LEU A 16 2.97 -1.23 16.40
CA LEU A 16 4.02 -1.79 15.56
C LEU A 16 5.35 -1.10 15.92
N LEU A 17 6.13 -1.75 16.80
CA LEU A 17 7.43 -1.25 17.22
C LEU A 17 8.36 -1.13 16.01
N GLY A 18 8.95 0.05 15.82
CA GLY A 18 9.86 0.34 14.70
C GLY A 18 9.18 0.89 13.44
N ILE A 19 7.84 0.94 13.37
CA ILE A 19 7.10 1.49 12.24
C ILE A 19 6.51 2.85 12.62
N LYS A 20 6.98 3.91 11.95
CA LYS A 20 6.39 5.25 12.06
C LYS A 20 5.14 5.33 11.20
N GLN A 21 4.01 5.66 11.81
CA GLN A 21 2.71 5.73 11.15
C GLN A 21 2.24 7.18 11.09
N PHE A 22 1.68 7.57 9.95
CA PHE A 22 1.17 8.92 9.70
C PHE A 22 -0.22 8.82 9.06
N ILE A 23 -1.02 9.87 9.26
CA ILE A 23 -2.35 9.99 8.65
C ILE A 23 -2.35 11.27 7.82
N TYR A 24 -2.76 11.16 6.56
CA TYR A 24 -3.03 12.31 5.70
C TYR A 24 -4.55 12.52 5.64
N GLN A 25 -5.03 13.61 6.25
CA GLN A 25 -6.46 13.93 6.25
C GLN A 25 -6.84 14.59 4.92
N ILE A 26 -7.88 14.07 4.27
CA ILE A 26 -8.47 14.64 3.06
C ILE A 26 -9.74 15.39 3.47
N PRO A 27 -9.98 16.61 2.95
CA PRO A 27 -11.20 17.36 3.26
C PRO A 27 -12.46 16.60 2.85
N GLU A 28 -13.53 16.75 3.64
CA GLU A 28 -14.79 16.03 3.40
C GLU A 28 -15.42 16.38 2.06
N GLU A 29 -15.31 17.65 1.61
CA GLU A 29 -15.80 18.07 0.30
C GLU A 29 -15.17 17.30 -0.87
N SER A 30 -13.91 16.88 -0.72
CA SER A 30 -13.20 16.09 -1.71
C SER A 30 -13.61 14.63 -1.71
N THR A 31 -14.46 14.18 -0.78
CA THR A 31 -14.93 12.78 -0.68
C THR A 31 -16.39 12.59 -1.11
N LYS A 32 -17.06 13.67 -1.55
CA LYS A 32 -18.48 13.66 -1.93
C LYS A 32 -18.83 12.71 -3.07
N THR A 33 -17.88 12.46 -3.98
CA THR A 33 -18.05 11.51 -5.08
C THR A 33 -16.80 10.64 -5.23
N SER A 34 -16.96 9.44 -5.76
CA SER A 34 -15.84 8.51 -5.97
C SER A 34 -14.72 9.10 -6.84
N ILE A 35 -15.07 9.99 -7.78
CA ILE A 35 -14.09 10.64 -8.68
C ILE A 35 -13.28 11.67 -7.89
N LEU A 36 -13.95 12.55 -7.14
CA LEU A 36 -13.28 13.56 -6.31
C LEU A 36 -12.39 12.90 -5.25
N GLU A 37 -12.88 11.83 -4.63
CA GLU A 37 -12.15 11.09 -3.61
C GLU A 37 -10.85 10.50 -4.19
N MET A 38 -10.95 9.89 -5.37
CA MET A 38 -9.80 9.33 -6.08
C MET A 38 -8.78 10.41 -6.44
N THR A 39 -9.23 11.52 -7.03
CA THR A 39 -8.34 12.63 -7.41
C THR A 39 -7.61 13.19 -6.19
N ALA A 40 -8.32 13.46 -5.10
CA ALA A 40 -7.70 13.97 -3.88
C ALA A 40 -6.71 12.98 -3.25
N LYS A 41 -7.00 11.68 -3.29
CA LYS A 41 -6.06 10.64 -2.82
C LYS A 41 -4.82 10.55 -3.70
N VAL A 42 -4.96 10.65 -5.01
CA VAL A 42 -3.81 10.67 -5.94
C VAL A 42 -2.94 11.91 -5.73
N GLU A 43 -3.54 13.08 -5.52
CA GLU A 43 -2.81 14.31 -5.18
C GLU A 43 -2.08 14.19 -3.84
N ALA A 44 -2.73 13.62 -2.83
CA ALA A 44 -2.10 13.34 -1.54
C ALA A 44 -0.90 12.39 -1.68
N LEU A 45 -1.05 11.30 -2.46
CA LEU A 45 0.04 10.36 -2.75
C LEU A 45 1.21 11.05 -3.43
N LYS A 46 0.94 11.92 -4.42
CA LYS A 46 1.98 12.71 -5.09
C LYS A 46 2.71 13.62 -4.11
N ASN A 47 1.99 14.29 -3.22
CA ASN A 47 2.60 15.12 -2.18
C ASN A 47 3.47 14.31 -1.22
N ILE A 48 3.07 13.09 -0.87
CA ILE A 48 3.85 12.18 -0.03
C ILE A 48 5.13 11.75 -0.76
N PHE A 49 5.03 11.29 -2.00
CA PHE A 49 6.18 10.85 -2.81
C PHE A 49 7.19 11.95 -3.10
N ASN A 50 6.75 13.20 -3.20
CA ASN A 50 7.64 14.35 -3.37
C ASN A 50 8.37 14.75 -2.09
N LYS A 51 7.79 14.48 -0.91
CA LYS A 51 8.36 14.87 0.40
C LYS A 51 9.20 13.76 1.03
N ILE A 52 8.88 12.51 0.73
CA ILE A 52 9.51 11.34 1.34
C ILE A 52 10.31 10.61 0.26
N SER A 53 11.63 10.54 0.44
CA SER A 53 12.46 9.70 -0.41
C SER A 53 12.25 8.23 -0.06
N PHE A 54 11.79 7.43 -1.02
CA PHE A 54 11.59 6.00 -0.86
C PHE A 54 12.30 5.23 -1.99
N LYS A 55 12.73 4.00 -1.68
CA LYS A 55 13.30 3.08 -2.66
C LYS A 55 12.19 2.38 -3.42
N GLN A 56 11.29 1.75 -2.69
CA GLN A 56 10.10 1.09 -3.20
C GLN A 56 8.93 1.29 -2.25
N SER A 57 7.72 1.36 -2.81
CA SER A 57 6.49 1.55 -2.06
C SER A 57 5.47 0.48 -2.40
N ILE A 58 4.70 0.06 -1.39
CA ILE A 58 3.45 -0.65 -1.62
C ILE A 58 2.29 0.29 -1.32
N ILE A 59 1.19 0.17 -2.06
CA ILE A 59 -0.05 0.92 -1.80
C ILE A 59 -1.18 -0.09 -1.66
N PHE A 60 -1.90 -0.04 -0.54
CA PHE A 60 -3.07 -0.88 -0.32
C PHE A 60 -4.38 -0.18 -0.64
N THR A 61 -5.30 -0.89 -1.28
CA THR A 61 -6.64 -0.39 -1.59
C THR A 61 -7.68 -1.51 -1.52
N ASN A 62 -8.86 -1.24 -0.98
CA ASN A 62 -9.86 -2.29 -0.77
C ASN A 62 -10.58 -2.75 -2.07
N SER A 63 -10.28 -2.16 -3.23
CA SER A 63 -10.98 -2.44 -4.49
C SER A 63 -9.99 -2.70 -5.63
N GLN A 64 -10.21 -3.79 -6.36
CA GLN A 64 -9.39 -4.19 -7.50
C GLN A 64 -9.46 -3.16 -8.62
N SER A 65 -10.67 -2.66 -8.91
CA SER A 65 -10.88 -1.59 -9.91
C SER A 65 -10.14 -0.30 -9.53
N ARG A 66 -10.13 0.08 -8.25
CA ARG A 66 -9.34 1.23 -7.78
C ARG A 66 -7.84 0.96 -7.90
N ALA A 67 -7.39 -0.27 -7.63
CA ALA A 67 -5.98 -0.64 -7.74
C ALA A 67 -5.45 -0.42 -9.16
N GLU A 68 -6.19 -0.87 -10.17
CA GLU A 68 -5.87 -0.64 -11.58
C GLU A 68 -5.93 0.85 -11.96
N SER A 69 -6.88 1.58 -11.39
CA SER A 69 -6.98 3.03 -11.59
C SER A 69 -5.74 3.73 -11.04
N TYR A 70 -5.31 3.43 -9.81
CA TYR A 70 -4.09 3.98 -9.21
C TYR A 70 -2.86 3.68 -10.05
N LYS A 71 -2.69 2.43 -10.49
CA LYS A 71 -1.60 2.04 -11.40
C LYS A 71 -1.59 2.94 -12.64
N THR A 72 -2.74 3.11 -13.29
CA THR A 72 -2.87 3.93 -14.51
C THR A 72 -2.47 5.39 -14.26
N TYR A 73 -2.93 5.98 -13.15
CA TYR A 73 -2.56 7.34 -12.77
C TYR A 73 -1.06 7.47 -12.47
N LEU A 74 -0.49 6.54 -11.69
CA LEU A 74 0.94 6.56 -11.34
C LEU A 74 1.83 6.43 -12.58
N VAL A 75 1.49 5.54 -13.51
CA VAL A 75 2.20 5.39 -14.78
C VAL A 75 2.11 6.66 -15.63
N LYS A 76 0.92 7.29 -15.68
CA LYS A 76 0.73 8.57 -16.39
C LYS A 76 1.58 9.70 -15.81
N GLU A 77 1.77 9.72 -14.50
CA GLU A 77 2.64 10.69 -13.81
C GLU A 77 4.14 10.35 -13.92
N GLY A 78 4.51 9.26 -14.62
CA GLY A 78 5.89 8.87 -14.90
C GLY A 78 6.50 7.88 -13.91
N TRP A 79 5.70 7.30 -13.00
CA TRP A 79 6.18 6.28 -12.06
C TRP A 79 6.05 4.87 -12.64
N THR A 80 6.98 3.97 -12.31
CA THR A 80 6.81 2.54 -12.62
C THR A 80 5.93 1.89 -11.56
N SER A 81 4.73 1.45 -11.98
CA SER A 81 3.74 0.83 -11.10
C SER A 81 3.17 -0.44 -11.69
N ASP A 82 3.05 -1.47 -10.87
CA ASP A 82 2.30 -2.70 -11.15
C ASP A 82 1.18 -2.89 -10.12
N VAL A 83 0.26 -3.81 -10.40
CA VAL A 83 -0.82 -4.18 -9.48
C VAL A 83 -0.80 -5.68 -9.20
N ILE A 84 -1.08 -6.08 -7.96
CA ILE A 84 -1.41 -7.46 -7.61
C ILE A 84 -2.77 -7.48 -6.94
N THR A 85 -3.71 -8.21 -7.53
CA THR A 85 -5.04 -8.41 -6.95
C THR A 85 -5.27 -9.88 -6.59
N GLY A 86 -6.23 -10.12 -5.70
CA GLY A 86 -6.58 -11.48 -5.29
C GLY A 86 -7.19 -12.34 -6.41
N ALA A 87 -7.67 -11.71 -7.49
CA ALA A 87 -8.25 -12.40 -8.65
C ALA A 87 -7.20 -12.90 -9.66
N MET A 88 -5.93 -12.50 -9.52
CA MET A 88 -4.85 -12.92 -10.42
C MET A 88 -4.35 -14.32 -10.08
N ASP A 89 -3.96 -15.05 -11.11
CA ASP A 89 -3.33 -16.36 -10.96
C ASP A 89 -2.00 -16.26 -10.22
N GLN A 90 -1.63 -17.34 -9.53
CA GLN A 90 -0.39 -17.38 -8.75
C GLN A 90 0.85 -17.06 -9.61
N THR A 91 0.89 -17.56 -10.85
CA THR A 91 2.00 -17.34 -11.78
C THR A 91 2.18 -15.86 -12.08
N ASP A 92 1.11 -15.16 -12.45
CA ASP A 92 1.14 -13.72 -12.76
C ASP A 92 1.58 -12.90 -11.55
N ARG A 93 1.07 -13.25 -10.36
CA ARG A 93 1.48 -12.59 -9.11
C ARG A 93 2.97 -12.75 -8.85
N LEU A 94 3.53 -13.94 -9.06
CA LEU A 94 4.95 -14.20 -8.88
C LEU A 94 5.81 -13.44 -9.89
N GLU A 95 5.36 -13.32 -11.14
CA GLU A 95 6.07 -12.54 -12.15
C GLU A 95 6.11 -11.05 -11.80
N ILE A 96 4.97 -10.48 -11.44
CA ILE A 96 4.87 -9.07 -11.00
C ILE A 96 5.74 -8.83 -9.77
N PHE A 97 5.68 -9.74 -8.80
CA PHE A 97 6.48 -9.65 -7.59
C PHE A 97 7.98 -9.79 -7.87
N LYS A 98 8.37 -10.61 -8.85
CA LYS A 98 9.76 -10.70 -9.32
C LYS A 98 10.21 -9.36 -9.91
N ARG A 99 9.40 -8.71 -10.76
CA ARG A 99 9.71 -7.36 -11.30
C ARG A 99 9.86 -6.32 -10.21
N PHE A 100 9.01 -6.40 -9.18
CA PHE A 100 9.13 -5.56 -8.00
C PHE A 100 10.45 -5.82 -7.27
N ARG A 101 10.80 -7.08 -6.94
CA ARG A 101 12.08 -7.41 -6.28
C ARG A 101 13.32 -7.02 -7.08
N THR A 102 13.25 -7.04 -8.42
CA THR A 102 14.37 -6.65 -9.29
C THR A 102 14.41 -5.15 -9.62
N PHE A 103 13.64 -4.31 -8.91
CA PHE A 103 13.56 -2.86 -9.11
C PHE A 103 13.09 -2.40 -10.49
N GLN A 104 12.51 -3.30 -11.29
CA GLN A 104 11.87 -2.91 -12.56
C GLN A 104 10.62 -2.06 -12.29
N THR A 105 9.97 -2.33 -11.15
CA THR A 105 8.80 -1.59 -10.68
C THR A 105 9.08 -0.98 -9.30
N LYS A 106 8.88 0.34 -9.16
CA LYS A 106 9.08 1.05 -7.88
C LYS A 106 7.87 1.00 -6.98
N ILE A 107 6.66 0.97 -7.55
CA ILE A 107 5.40 1.04 -6.79
C ILE A 107 4.56 -0.21 -7.08
N LEU A 108 4.13 -0.88 -6.03
CA LEU A 108 3.23 -2.02 -6.14
C LEU A 108 1.89 -1.70 -5.48
N VAL A 109 0.82 -1.66 -6.26
CA VAL A 109 -0.53 -1.45 -5.73
C VAL A 109 -1.19 -2.80 -5.49
N SER A 110 -1.85 -3.01 -4.35
CA SER A 110 -2.47 -4.30 -4.05
C SER A 110 -3.77 -4.18 -3.25
N THR A 111 -4.67 -5.15 -3.44
CA THR A 111 -5.90 -5.24 -2.64
C THR A 111 -5.83 -6.19 -1.46
N ASP A 112 -4.86 -7.10 -1.51
CA ASP A 112 -4.58 -8.05 -0.44
C ASP A 112 -3.20 -8.63 -0.76
N LEU A 113 -2.21 -8.38 0.09
CA LEU A 113 -0.91 -8.99 -0.10
C LEU A 113 -1.01 -10.42 0.43
N MET A 114 -0.78 -11.37 -0.48
CA MET A 114 -0.72 -12.81 -0.21
C MET A 114 -0.17 -13.07 1.20
N SER A 115 -1.09 -13.48 2.07
CA SER A 115 -0.90 -13.95 3.44
C SER A 115 0.54 -14.27 3.82
N ARG A 116 1.13 -13.39 4.64
CA ARG A 116 2.35 -13.60 5.44
C ARG A 116 3.66 -13.66 4.62
N GLY A 117 4.42 -12.57 4.67
CA GLY A 117 5.85 -12.62 4.33
C GLY A 117 6.21 -12.13 2.93
N VAL A 118 5.66 -11.00 2.49
CA VAL A 118 6.36 -10.20 1.49
C VAL A 118 7.62 -9.63 2.13
N ASP A 119 8.68 -10.42 2.02
CA ASP A 119 10.03 -9.97 2.33
C ASP A 119 10.57 -9.24 1.10
N SER A 120 10.60 -7.92 1.17
CA SER A 120 11.32 -7.08 0.22
C SER A 120 12.22 -6.17 1.03
N GLU A 121 13.52 -6.48 1.04
CA GLU A 121 14.55 -5.78 1.85
C GLU A 121 14.61 -4.27 1.62
N HIS A 122 14.02 -3.79 0.53
CA HIS A 122 14.07 -2.40 0.10
C HIS A 122 12.73 -1.67 0.17
N LEU A 123 11.68 -2.35 0.64
CA LEU A 123 10.40 -1.74 0.93
C LEU A 123 10.54 -0.85 2.17
N ASN A 124 10.42 0.46 1.99
CA ASN A 124 10.54 1.42 3.08
C ASN A 124 9.38 2.43 3.18
N LEU A 125 8.35 2.28 2.34
CA LEU A 125 7.10 3.02 2.39
C LEU A 125 5.92 2.09 2.09
N VAL A 126 4.86 2.21 2.88
CA VAL A 126 3.60 1.46 2.77
C VAL A 126 2.43 2.41 2.99
#